data_AF-A0A226WWJ3-F1
#
_entry.id   AF-A0A226WWJ3-F1
#
_cell.length_a   1.000
_cell.length_b   1.000
_cell.length_c   1.000
_cell.angle_alpha   90.00
_cell.angle_beta   90.00
_cell.angle_gamma   90.00
#
_symmetry.space_group_name_H-M   'P 1'
#
loop_
_entity.id
_entity.type
_entity.pdbx_description
1 polymer ?
#
loop_
_entity_poly.entity_id
_entity_poly.type
_entity_poly.pdbx_seq_one_letter_code
_entity_poly.pdbx_strand_id
1 'polypeptide(L)'
;MTCQFDAFSDYVNEAERLGPEKYSLYQWTKETIENPEKKARYLQSFTLYVDSEEVYPREIADLLHAELSALTGTSGIERVVKIDSNPANNPQPPKLQ
;
A
#
# COMPACT_ATOMS: atom_id res chain seq x y z
N MET A 1 -4.12 11.47 -1.58
CA MET A 1 -2.91 10.62 -1.53
C MET A 1 -2.50 10.53 -0.08
N THR A 2 -2.32 9.32 0.43
CA THR A 2 -1.94 9.05 1.83
C THR A 2 -0.63 8.26 1.79
N CYS A 3 0.29 8.52 2.71
CA CYS A 3 1.49 7.69 2.84
C CYS A 3 1.15 6.39 3.57
N GLN A 4 1.95 5.34 3.36
CA GLN A 4 1.71 4.03 3.96
C GLN A 4 1.71 4.09 5.50
N PHE A 5 2.50 5.00 6.08
CA PHE A 5 2.52 5.23 7.52
C PHE A 5 1.17 5.75 8.02
N ASP A 6 0.62 6.79 7.38
CA ASP A 6 -0.67 7.36 7.77
C ASP A 6 -1.79 6.32 7.65
N ALA A 7 -1.81 5.53 6.57
CA ALA A 7 -2.78 4.44 6.40
C ALA A 7 -2.70 3.40 7.53
N PHE A 8 -1.49 3.04 7.97
CA PHE A 8 -1.30 2.12 9.09
C PHE A 8 -1.65 2.75 10.43
N SER A 9 -1.33 4.02 10.64
CA SER A 9 -1.72 4.77 11.83
C SER A 9 -3.24 4.86 11.96
N ASP A 10 -3.95 5.16 10.87
CA ASP A 10 -5.41 5.21 10.86
C ASP A 10 -6.03 3.84 11.16
N TYR A 11 -5.49 2.76 10.59
CA TYR A 11 -5.89 1.39 10.90
C TYR A 11 -5.71 1.04 12.39
N VAL A 12 -4.57 1.41 12.98
CA VAL A 12 -4.27 1.18 14.41
C VAL A 12 -5.22 2.00 15.29
N ASN A 13 -5.42 3.28 14.98
CA ASN A 13 -6.33 4.15 15.74
C ASN A 13 -7.76 3.62 15.74
N GLU A 14 -8.24 3.16 14.59
CA GLU A 14 -9.58 2.59 14.47
C GLU A 14 -9.71 1.27 15.24
N ALA A 15 -8.69 0.41 15.17
CA ALA A 15 -8.65 -0.83 15.93
C ALA A 15 -8.67 -0.58 17.44
N GLU A 16 -7.90 0.39 17.94
CA GLU A 16 -7.90 0.79 19.36
C GLU A 16 -9.27 1.34 19.81
N ARG A 17 -9.99 2.02 18.91
CA ARG A 17 -11.34 2.57 19.19
C ARG A 17 -12.43 1.50 19.18
N LEU A 18 -12.36 0.53 18.26
CA LEU A 18 -13.45 -0.44 18.00
C LEU A 18 -13.23 -1.82 18.62
N GLY A 19 -12.04 -2.08 19.15
CA GLY A 19 -11.64 -3.37 19.73
C GLY A 19 -10.60 -4.06 18.86
N PRO A 20 -9.30 -4.07 19.26
CA PRO A 20 -8.21 -4.64 18.47
C PRO A 20 -8.38 -6.11 18.12
N GLU A 21 -9.13 -6.87 18.93
CA GLU A 21 -9.45 -8.28 18.71
C GLU A 21 -10.20 -8.55 17.40
N LYS A 22 -10.85 -7.55 16.81
CA LYS A 22 -11.53 -7.64 15.50
C LYS A 22 -10.58 -7.42 14.32
N TYR A 23 -9.35 -6.99 14.60
CA TYR A 23 -8.39 -6.53 13.61
C TYR A 23 -7.18 -7.47 13.62
N SER A 24 -7.25 -8.52 12.79
CA SER A 24 -6.24 -9.58 12.75
C SER A 24 -4.80 -9.09 12.54
N LEU A 25 -4.62 -7.94 11.87
CA LEU A 25 -3.30 -7.35 11.63
C LEU A 25 -2.87 -6.30 12.68
N TYR A 26 -3.69 -5.98 13.68
CA TYR A 26 -3.45 -4.86 14.61
C TYR A 26 -2.05 -4.88 15.23
N GLN A 27 -1.67 -5.97 15.89
CA GLN A 27 -0.41 -6.06 16.61
C GLN A 27 0.79 -5.89 15.66
N TRP A 28 0.74 -6.58 14.51
CA TRP A 28 1.79 -6.50 13.49
C TRP A 28 1.89 -5.09 12.88
N THR A 29 0.75 -4.44 12.60
CA THR A 29 0.72 -3.09 12.03
C THR A 29 1.27 -2.07 13.02
N LYS A 30 0.91 -2.18 14.30
CA LYS A 30 1.41 -1.32 15.38
C LYS A 30 2.93 -1.44 15.53
N GLU A 31 3.46 -2.65 15.66
CA GLU A 31 4.91 -2.89 15.72
C GLU A 31 5.63 -2.39 14.46
N THR A 32 4.96 -2.47 13.31
CA THR A 32 5.49 -2.02 12.03
C THR A 32 5.65 -0.50 11.95
N ILE A 33 4.71 0.28 12.50
CA ILE A 33 4.81 1.76 12.55
C ILE A 33 5.66 2.29 13.71
N GLU A 34 5.83 1.50 14.78
CA GLU A 34 6.72 1.83 15.90
C GLU A 34 8.21 1.60 15.57
N ASN A 35 8.51 0.73 14.60
CA ASN A 35 9.88 0.53 14.12
C ASN A 35 10.39 1.77 13.35
N PRO A 36 11.47 2.44 13.81
CA PRO A 36 11.97 3.67 13.19
C PRO A 36 12.40 3.53 11.73
N GLU A 37 13.04 2.42 11.36
CA GLU A 37 13.50 2.17 10.00
C GLU A 37 12.33 1.98 9.04
N LYS A 38 11.34 1.19 9.46
CA LYS A 38 10.10 0.99 8.68
C LYS A 38 9.31 2.28 8.57
N LYS A 39 9.18 3.05 9.66
CA LYS A 39 8.54 4.37 9.66
C LYS A 39 9.16 5.31 8.65
N ALA A 40 10.49 5.44 8.64
CA ALA A 40 11.20 6.29 7.68
C ALA A 40 10.90 5.90 6.23
N ARG A 41 10.81 4.60 5.93
CA ARG A 41 10.44 4.09 4.59
C ARG A 41 8.98 4.36 4.25
N TYR A 42 8.05 4.11 5.17
CA TYR A 42 6.61 4.22 4.90
C TYR A 42 6.11 5.65 4.83
N LEU A 43 6.81 6.61 5.44
CA LEU A 43 6.59 8.04 5.21
C LEU A 43 6.91 8.48 3.77
N GLN A 44 7.71 7.71 3.04
CA GLN A 44 8.12 8.00 1.67
C GLN A 44 7.37 7.12 0.63
N SER A 45 6.53 6.20 1.09
CA SER A 45 5.78 5.28 0.23
C SER A 45 4.32 5.74 0.17
N PHE A 46 3.79 5.93 -1.03
CA PHE A 46 2.44 6.46 -1.24
C PHE A 46 1.60 5.54 -2.11
N THR A 47 0.32 5.42 -1.77
CA THR A 47 -0.69 4.73 -2.56
C THR A 47 -1.55 5.75 -3.31
N LEU A 48 -1.80 5.47 -4.59
CA LEU A 48 -2.63 6.30 -5.45
C LEU A 48 -4.07 5.80 -5.46
N TYR A 49 -5.00 6.73 -5.31
CA TYR A 49 -6.44 6.49 -5.38
C TYR A 49 -6.99 7.28 -6.57
N VAL A 50 -7.84 6.65 -7.36
CA VAL A 50 -8.55 7.27 -8.48
C VAL A 50 -10.03 7.23 -8.12
N ASP A 51 -10.69 8.39 -8.08
CA ASP A 51 -12.11 8.50 -7.68
C ASP A 51 -12.43 7.84 -6.32
N SER A 52 -11.49 7.92 -5.37
CA SER A 52 -11.53 7.28 -4.04
C SER A 52 -11.36 5.75 -4.03
N GLU A 53 -11.08 5.15 -5.19
CA GLU A 53 -10.83 3.72 -5.32
C GLU A 53 -9.32 3.43 -5.43
N GLU A 54 -8.86 2.41 -4.71
CA GLU A 54 -7.48 1.91 -4.80
C GLU A 54 -7.29 0.96 -6.00
N VAL A 55 -8.37 0.31 -6.44
CA VAL A 55 -8.40 -0.59 -7.59
C VAL A 55 -9.13 0.10 -8.73
N TYR A 56 -8.45 0.27 -9.84
CA TYR A 56 -8.98 0.96 -11.02
C TYR A 56 -8.64 0.20 -12.31
N PRO A 57 -9.33 0.51 -13.43
CA PRO A 57 -9.08 -0.13 -14.73
C PRO A 57 -7.61 -0.11 -15.14
N ARG A 58 -7.20 -1.15 -15.86
CA ARG A 58 -5.81 -1.35 -16.30
C ARG A 58 -5.31 -0.15 -17.12
N GLU A 59 -6.15 0.42 -17.94
CA GLU A 59 -5.81 1.54 -18.83
C GLU A 59 -5.36 2.77 -18.03
N ILE A 60 -6.07 3.05 -16.92
CA ILE A 60 -5.70 4.13 -15.99
C ILE A 60 -4.39 3.80 -15.28
N ALA A 61 -4.24 2.56 -14.82
CA ALA A 61 -3.02 2.11 -14.15
C ALA A 61 -1.79 2.16 -15.06
N ASP A 62 -1.95 1.84 -16.34
CA ASP A 62 -0.88 1.87 -17.34
C ASP A 62 -0.43 3.30 -17.62
N LEU A 63 -1.37 4.24 -17.76
CA LEU A 63 -1.09 5.66 -17.94
C LEU A 63 -0.35 6.25 -16.72
N LEU A 64 -0.91 6.08 -15.53
CA LEU A 64 -0.28 6.57 -14.28
C LEU A 64 1.11 6.00 -14.09
N HIS A 65 1.28 4.69 -14.31
CA HIS A 65 2.58 4.05 -14.20
C HIS A 65 3.58 4.63 -15.20
N ALA A 66 3.18 4.84 -16.47
CA ALA A 66 4.06 5.40 -17.49
C ALA A 66 4.50 6.83 -17.15
N GLU A 67 3.56 7.71 -16.80
CA GLU A 67 3.86 9.11 -16.47
C GLU A 67 4.73 9.23 -15.23
N LEU A 68 4.42 8.49 -14.15
CA LEU A 68 5.21 8.52 -12.93
C LEU A 68 6.59 7.88 -13.12
N SER A 69 6.67 6.81 -13.92
CA SER A 69 7.97 6.18 -14.24
C SER A 69 8.88 7.14 -15.00
N ALA A 70 8.32 7.98 -15.88
CA ALA A 70 9.09 8.99 -16.61
C ALA A 70 9.70 10.08 -15.70
N LEU A 71 9.14 10.27 -14.50
CA LEU A 71 9.63 11.21 -13.49
C LEU A 71 10.68 10.62 -12.54
N THR A 72 10.95 9.31 -12.63
CA THR A 72 11.95 8.65 -11.80
C THR A 72 13.35 9.23 -12.08
N GLY A 73 14.14 9.42 -11.02
CA GLY A 73 15.52 9.93 -11.10
C GLY A 73 15.67 11.43 -11.37
N THR A 74 14.63 12.15 -11.79
CA THR A 74 14.66 13.62 -12.01
C THR A 74 13.91 14.40 -10.93
N SER A 75 12.91 13.78 -10.28
CA SER A 75 11.89 14.50 -9.52
C SER A 75 11.72 14.01 -8.06
N GLY A 76 12.69 13.29 -7.51
CA GLY A 76 12.60 12.73 -6.14
C GLY A 76 11.74 11.46 -6.01
N ILE A 77 11.18 10.95 -7.12
CA ILE A 77 10.56 9.62 -7.15
C ILE A 77 11.66 8.58 -7.37
N GLU A 78 11.87 7.73 -6.36
CA GLU A 78 12.87 6.66 -6.42
C GLU A 78 12.37 5.44 -7.21
N ARG A 79 11.09 5.09 -7.03
CA ARG A 79 10.50 3.88 -7.59
C ARG A 79 8.99 4.02 -7.75
N VAL A 80 8.47 3.46 -8.83
CA VAL A 80 7.03 3.29 -9.08
C VAL A 80 6.75 1.79 -9.21
N VAL A 81 5.66 1.32 -8.61
CA VAL A 81 5.24 -0.09 -8.66
C VAL A 81 3.77 -0.13 -9.03
N LYS A 82 3.44 -0.94 -10.05
CA LYS A 82 2.06 -1.29 -10.39
C LYS A 82 1.77 -2.70 -9.89
N ILE A 83 0.63 -2.88 -9.21
CA ILE A 83 0.20 -4.16 -8.64
C ILE A 83 -1.04 -4.62 -9.40
N ASP A 84 -1.04 -5.88 -9.87
CA ASP A 84 -2.23 -6.50 -10.43
C ASP A 84 -3.05 -7.11 -9.28
N SER A 85 -4.25 -6.56 -9.06
CA SER A 85 -5.15 -7.03 -8.01
C SER A 85 -5.93 -8.29 -8.41
N ASN A 86 -5.87 -8.73 -9.67
CA ASN A 86 -6.54 -9.95 -10.11
C ASN A 86 -5.84 -11.18 -9.49
N PRO A 87 -6.53 -11.94 -8.60
CA PRO A 87 -5.92 -13.09 -7.96
C PRO A 87 -5.39 -14.13 -8.94
N ALA A 88 -5.97 -14.24 -10.14
CA ALA A 88 -5.51 -15.18 -11.17
C ALA A 88 -4.09 -14.89 -11.68
N ASN A 89 -3.60 -13.66 -11.51
CA ASN A 89 -2.28 -13.23 -11.96
C ASN A 89 -1.22 -13.29 -10.84
N ASN A 90 -1.60 -13.71 -9.62
CA ASN A 90 -0.71 -13.83 -8.47
C ASN A 90 -0.26 -15.29 -8.23
N PRO A 91 0.85 -15.52 -7.50
CA PRO A 91 1.29 -16.88 -7.14
C PRO A 91 0.14 -17.65 -6.47
N GLN A 92 -0.27 -18.76 -7.09
CA GLN A 92 -1.34 -19.59 -6.55
C GLN A 92 -0.79 -20.49 -5.44
N PRO A 93 -1.57 -20.73 -4.37
CA PRO A 93 -1.21 -21.74 -3.40
C PRO A 93 -1.04 -23.10 -4.12
N PRO A 94 -0.05 -23.92 -3.73
CA PRO A 94 0.12 -25.24 -4.30
C PRO A 94 -1.18 -26.03 -4.12
N LYS A 95 -1.58 -26.76 -5.17
CA LYS A 95 -2.76 -27.64 -5.09
C LYS A 95 -2.48 -28.70 -4.03
N LEU A 96 -3.37 -28.81 -3.04
CA LEU A 96 -3.39 -29.94 -2.11
C LEU A 96 -3.51 -31.21 -2.95
N GLN A 97 -2.55 -32.13 -2.81
CA GLN A 97 -2.55 -33.44 -3.47
C GLN A 97 -3.55 -34.38 -2.80
#